data_AF-A0A7H8INF7-F1
#
_entry.id   AF-A0A7H8INF7-F1
#
_cell.length_a   1.000
_cell.length_b   1.000
_cell.length_c   1.000
_cell.angle_alpha   90.00
_cell.angle_beta   90.00
_cell.angle_gamma   90.00
#
_symmetry.space_group_name_H-M   'P 1'
#
loop_
_entity.id
_entity.type
_entity.pdbx_description
1 polymer ?
#
loop_
_entity_poly.entity_id
_entity_poly.type
_entity_poly.pdbx_seq_one_letter_code
_entity_poly.pdbx_strand_id
1 'polypeptide(L)'
;MSHNIPEPAAELLRAVLEALDIPAPATVGDAEIHDRLMANRAMHATIALRGVLQRGDDPGWSADYLRARLAEHPPTGYRAFGQSRTNAEGQQ
;
A
#
# COMPACT_ATOMS: atom_id res chain seq x y z
N MET A 1 -6.59 10.72 25.67
CA MET A 1 -7.69 9.78 25.42
C MET A 1 -7.11 8.52 24.81
N SER A 2 -7.19 7.38 25.48
CA SER A 2 -6.83 6.11 24.84
C SER A 2 -7.98 5.67 23.93
N HIS A 3 -7.75 5.65 22.62
CA HIS A 3 -8.71 5.07 21.67
C HIS A 3 -8.58 3.55 21.76
N ASN A 4 -9.65 2.89 22.23
CA ASN A 4 -9.71 1.44 22.24
C ASN A 4 -10.34 0.97 20.92
N ILE A 5 -9.48 0.68 19.94
CA ILE A 5 -9.90 0.11 18.65
C ILE A 5 -9.88 -1.42 18.79
N PRO A 6 -10.96 -2.14 18.45
CA PRO A 6 -10.95 -3.60 18.43
C PRO A 6 -9.84 -4.13 17.51
N GLU A 7 -9.12 -5.18 17.93
CA GLU A 7 -7.94 -5.63 17.19
C GLU A 7 -8.20 -5.95 15.69
N PRO A 8 -9.30 -6.64 15.30
CA PRO A 8 -9.58 -6.88 13.89
C PRO A 8 -9.71 -5.58 13.07
N ALA A 9 -10.30 -4.54 13.66
CA ALA A 9 -10.42 -3.24 13.02
C ALA A 9 -9.06 -2.51 12.98
N ALA A 10 -8.23 -2.65 14.02
CA ALA A 10 -6.88 -2.10 14.05
C ALA A 10 -6.01 -2.74 12.96
N GLU A 11 -6.11 -4.05 12.76
CA GLU A 11 -5.39 -4.77 11.69
C GLU A 11 -5.78 -4.27 10.30
N LEU A 12 -7.08 -4.08 10.05
CA LEU A 12 -7.55 -3.51 8.79
C LEU A 12 -7.03 -2.08 8.59
N LEU A 13 -7.06 -1.24 9.63
CA LEU A 13 -6.53 0.13 9.55
C LEU A 13 -5.02 0.15 9.27
N ARG A 14 -4.24 -0.76 9.87
CA ARG A 14 -2.80 -0.91 9.56
C ARG A 14 -2.58 -1.34 8.11
N ALA A 15 -3.36 -2.28 7.60
CA ALA A 15 -3.27 -2.71 6.20
C ALA A 15 -3.68 -1.60 5.21
N VAL A 16 -4.68 -0.76 5.58
CA VAL A 16 -5.05 0.43 4.80
C VAL A 16 -3.93 1.48 4.81
N LEU A 17 -3.29 1.71 5.96
CA LEU A 17 -2.12 2.59 6.04
C LEU A 17 -0.99 2.05 5.16
N GLU A 18 -0.68 0.76 5.24
CA GLU A 18 0.31 0.13 4.36
C GLU A 18 -0.02 0.32 2.88
N ALA A 19 -1.29 0.22 2.49
CA ALA A 19 -1.72 0.42 1.11
C ALA A 19 -1.40 1.84 0.59
N LEU A 20 -1.56 2.85 1.45
CA LEU A 20 -1.47 4.27 1.09
C LEU A 20 -0.10 4.90 1.37
N ASP A 21 0.66 4.36 2.33
CA ASP A 21 1.97 4.85 2.76
C ASP A 21 3.08 4.31 1.84
N ILE A 22 3.03 4.72 0.56
CA ILE A 22 4.06 4.41 -0.42
C ILE A 22 5.02 5.60 -0.62
N PRO A 23 6.31 5.36 -0.91
CA PRO A 23 7.28 6.44 -1.08
C PRO A 23 6.94 7.39 -2.25
N ALA A 24 7.30 8.67 -2.13
CA ALA A 24 7.15 9.59 -3.25
C ALA A 24 8.12 9.25 -4.42
N PRO A 25 7.70 9.45 -5.69
CA PRO A 25 8.55 9.20 -6.85
C PRO A 25 9.71 10.21 -6.91
N ALA A 26 10.89 9.77 -7.36
CA ALA A 26 12.07 10.63 -7.48
C ALA A 26 12.06 11.52 -8.73
N THR A 27 11.38 11.10 -9.80
CA THR A 27 11.33 11.81 -11.09
C THR A 27 9.93 11.79 -11.70
N VAL A 28 9.70 12.61 -12.73
CA VAL A 28 8.43 12.63 -13.49
C VAL A 28 8.16 11.28 -14.18
N GLY A 29 9.20 10.60 -14.70
CA GLY A 29 9.03 9.26 -15.29
C GLY A 29 8.67 8.19 -14.25
N ASP A 30 9.09 8.37 -13.00
CA ASP A 30 8.69 7.52 -11.87
C ASP A 30 7.26 7.83 -11.40
N ALA A 31 6.74 9.05 -11.65
CA ALA A 31 5.41 9.46 -11.23
C ALA A 31 4.29 8.66 -11.91
N GLU A 32 4.40 8.35 -13.20
CA GLU A 32 3.38 7.55 -13.89
C GLU A 32 3.29 6.11 -13.37
N ILE A 33 4.42 5.54 -12.93
CA ILE A 33 4.46 4.20 -12.34
C ILE A 33 3.92 4.26 -10.91
N HIS A 34 4.36 5.26 -10.13
CA HIS A 34 3.86 5.54 -8.80
C HIS A 34 2.32 5.72 -8.80
N ASP A 35 1.77 6.53 -9.71
CA ASP A 35 0.34 6.84 -9.74
C ASP A 35 -0.50 5.61 -10.09
N ARG A 36 -0.02 4.78 -11.02
CA ARG A 36 -0.65 3.49 -11.33
C ARG A 36 -0.61 2.53 -10.14
N LEU A 37 0.52 2.47 -9.44
CA LEU A 37 0.67 1.65 -8.24
C LEU A 37 -0.26 2.13 -7.12
N MET A 38 -0.27 3.44 -6.85
CA MET A 38 -1.13 4.07 -5.86
C MET A 38 -2.60 3.81 -6.15
N ALA A 39 -3.03 3.96 -7.41
CA ALA A 39 -4.40 3.69 -7.82
C ALA A 39 -4.81 2.23 -7.55
N ASN A 40 -3.96 1.25 -7.90
CA ASN A 40 -4.24 -0.17 -7.65
C ASN A 40 -4.33 -0.48 -6.15
N ARG A 41 -3.39 0.02 -5.35
CA ARG A 41 -3.37 -0.21 -3.88
C ARG A 41 -4.59 0.46 -3.20
N ALA A 42 -4.92 1.69 -3.59
CA ALA A 42 -6.09 2.41 -3.09
C ALA A 42 -7.42 1.75 -3.49
N MET A 43 -7.49 1.17 -4.69
CA MET A 43 -8.65 0.39 -5.13
C MET A 43 -8.87 -0.82 -4.20
N HIS A 44 -7.82 -1.59 -3.89
CA HIS A 44 -7.93 -2.75 -2.99
C HIS A 44 -8.33 -2.34 -1.56
N ALA A 45 -7.75 -1.27 -1.02
CA ALA A 45 -8.16 -0.72 0.27
C ALA A 45 -9.64 -0.32 0.28
N THR A 46 -10.11 0.33 -0.80
CA THR A 46 -11.51 0.72 -0.95
C THR A 46 -12.46 -0.48 -0.98
N ILE A 47 -12.09 -1.55 -1.68
CA ILE A 47 -12.88 -2.80 -1.75
C ILE A 47 -13.01 -3.44 -0.36
N ALA A 48 -11.90 -3.53 0.37
CA ALA A 48 -11.88 -4.09 1.73
C ALA A 48 -12.76 -3.26 2.69
N LEU A 49 -12.60 -1.93 2.69
CA LEU A 49 -13.39 -1.03 3.53
C LEU A 49 -14.89 -1.09 3.20
N ARG A 50 -15.27 -1.12 1.92
CA ARG A 50 -16.68 -1.29 1.53
C ARG A 50 -17.24 -2.63 1.99
N GLY A 51 -16.43 -3.69 1.96
CA GLY A 51 -16.83 -4.99 2.50
C GLY A 51 -17.25 -4.92 3.95
N VAL A 52 -16.38 -4.37 4.79
CA VAL A 52 -16.67 -4.22 6.22
C VAL A 52 -17.84 -3.26 6.46
N LEU A 53 -17.81 -2.08 5.87
CA LEU A 53 -18.76 -1.01 6.19
C LEU A 53 -20.16 -1.23 5.61
N GLN A 54 -20.29 -1.95 4.49
CA GLN A 54 -21.55 -2.06 3.74
C GLN A 54 -22.07 -3.50 3.66
N ARG A 55 -21.19 -4.50 3.63
CA ARG A 55 -21.58 -5.92 3.52
C ARG A 55 -21.49 -6.67 4.84
N GLY A 56 -20.83 -6.07 5.85
CA GLY A 56 -20.60 -6.71 7.14
C GLY A 56 -19.50 -7.78 7.09
N ASP A 57 -18.57 -7.67 6.13
CA ASP A 57 -17.41 -8.56 6.06
C ASP A 57 -16.58 -8.45 7.35
N ASP A 58 -15.95 -9.54 7.76
CA ASP A 58 -15.06 -9.53 8.93
C ASP A 58 -13.84 -8.62 8.68
N PRO A 59 -13.50 -7.70 9.62
CA PRO A 59 -12.35 -6.82 9.45
C PRO A 59 -11.01 -7.54 9.38
N GLY A 60 -10.83 -8.63 10.13
CA GLY A 60 -9.60 -9.42 10.12
C GLY A 60 -9.40 -10.12 8.77
N TRP A 61 -10.43 -10.78 8.27
CA TRP A 61 -10.43 -11.39 6.93
C TRP A 61 -10.20 -10.34 5.83
N SER A 62 -10.81 -9.16 5.95
CA SER A 62 -10.61 -8.06 5.01
C SER A 62 -9.18 -7.52 5.04
N ALA A 63 -8.53 -7.51 6.22
CA ALA A 63 -7.12 -7.14 6.36
C ALA A 63 -6.20 -8.16 5.67
N ASP A 64 -6.45 -9.46 5.86
CA ASP A 64 -5.67 -10.52 5.21
C ASP A 64 -5.84 -10.53 3.69
N TYR A 65 -7.08 -10.34 3.22
CA TYR A 65 -7.36 -10.10 1.80
C TYR A 65 -6.54 -8.93 1.28
N LEU A 66 -6.58 -7.77 1.97
CA LEU A 66 -5.85 -6.59 1.53
C LEU A 66 -4.34 -6.87 1.45
N ARG A 67 -3.75 -7.46 2.48
CA ARG A 67 -2.32 -7.83 2.49
C ARG A 67 -1.93 -8.75 1.33
N ALA A 68 -2.77 -9.74 1.02
CA ALA A 68 -2.54 -10.61 -0.12
C ALA A 68 -2.49 -9.81 -1.43
N ARG A 69 -3.39 -8.84 -1.62
CA ARG A 69 -3.36 -7.94 -2.79
C ARG A 69 -2.16 -6.99 -2.77
N LEU A 70 -1.74 -6.49 -1.61
CA LEU A 70 -0.55 -5.63 -1.50
C LEU A 70 0.74 -6.39 -1.83
N ALA A 71 0.81 -7.69 -1.55
CA ALA A 71 1.94 -8.52 -1.94
C ALA A 71 2.06 -8.68 -3.47
N GLU A 72 0.94 -8.65 -4.20
CA GLU A 72 0.92 -8.62 -5.68
C GLU A 72 1.38 -7.25 -6.24
N HIS A 73 1.38 -6.20 -5.41
CA HIS A 73 1.65 -4.82 -5.79
C HIS A 73 2.67 -4.17 -4.83
N PRO A 74 3.91 -4.67 -4.75
CA PRO A 74 4.89 -4.19 -3.77
C PRO A 74 5.10 -2.67 -3.86
N PRO A 75 5.38 -1.97 -2.74
CA PRO A 75 5.54 -0.51 -2.69
C PRO A 75 6.83 0.00 -3.37
N THR A 76 7.44 -0.84 -4.22
CA THR A 76 8.71 -0.64 -4.90
C THR A 76 8.56 -1.11 -6.35
N GLY A 77 9.20 -0.42 -7.28
CA GLY A 77 9.04 -0.67 -8.73
C GLY A 77 9.33 0.57 -9.60
N TYR A 78 9.56 1.71 -8.96
CA TYR A 78 10.07 2.96 -9.50
C TYR A 78 11.18 3.48 -8.57
N ARG A 79 11.95 4.48 -9.01
CA ARG A 79 12.98 5.09 -8.16
C ARG A 79 12.28 5.99 -7.13
N ALA A 80 12.43 5.67 -5.85
CA ALA A 80 11.89 6.49 -4.77
C ALA A 80 12.84 7.64 -4.41
N PHE A 81 12.29 8.78 -3.97
CA PHE A 81 13.09 9.91 -3.50
C PHE A 81 14.01 9.47 -2.33
N GLY A 82 15.31 9.81 -2.39
CA GLY A 82 16.31 9.40 -1.39
C GLY A 82 17.03 8.08 -1.69
N GLN A 83 16.62 7.31 -2.70
CA GLN A 83 17.43 6.17 -3.18
C GLN A 83 18.60 6.69 -4.01
N SER A 84 19.82 6.50 -3.50
CA SER A 84 21.04 6.78 -4.27
C SER A 84 21.02 6.01 -5.58
N ARG A 85 21.43 6.65 -6.68
CA ARG A 85 21.70 5.93 -7.92
C ARG A 85 22.79 4.89 -7.61
N THR A 86 22.43 3.62 -7.51
CA THR A 86 23.39 2.54 -7.69
C THR A 86 23.83 2.63 -9.14
N ASN A 87 24.89 3.37 -9.39
CA ASN A 87 25.63 3.31 -10.64
C ASN A 87 26.19 1.88 -10.70
N ALA A 88 25.58 1.02 -11.52
CA ALA A 88 26.25 -0.18 -12.00
C ALA A 88 27.31 0.27 -13.03
N GLU A 89 28.38 0.88 -12.54
CA GLU A 89 29.63 1.06 -13.27
C GLU A 89 30.42 -0.24 -13.12
N GLY A 90 30.13 -1.18 -14.03
CA GLY A 90 31.06 -2.27 -14.33
C GLY A 90 32.24 -1.70 -15.10
N GLN A 91 33.27 -1.27 -14.38
CA GLN A 91 34.63 -1.12 -14.89
C GLN A 91 35.26 -2.52 -14.99
N GLN A 92 35.57 -2.96 -16.21
CA GLN A 92 36.88 -3.44 -16.69
C GLN A 92 36.74 -4.10 -18.05
#